data_AF-A0A1F8T1Q5-F1
#
_entry.id   AF-A0A1F8T1Q5-F1
#
_cell.length_a   1.000
_cell.length_b   1.000
_cell.length_c   1.000
_cell.angle_alpha   90.00
_cell.angle_beta   90.00
_cell.angle_gamma   90.00
#
_symmetry.space_group_name_H-M   'P 1'
#
loop_
_entity.id
_entity.type
_entity.pdbx_description
1 polymer ?
#
loop_
_entity_poly.entity_id
_entity_poly.type
_entity_poly.pdbx_seq_one_letter_code
_entity_poly.pdbx_strand_id
1 'polypeptide(L)'
;MPSELDDATGKILQDEGKEFGTVTGRPRRCGWFDADLVSFTAKLNGFTEIALTKLDVLDTLPKIKIGVGYHPHGQEGNLAHYWEGDARWLEKYEPEYIELDGWMQSTKDVRQFDRLPFQAQAYVHRIEELVETTVSIVSVGPERNATIVT
;
A
#
# COMPACT_ATOMS: atom_id res chain seq x y z
N MET A 1 13.86 0.42 -4.74
CA MET A 1 12.66 0.36 -3.87
C MET A 1 12.24 -1.09 -3.93
N PRO A 2 12.33 -1.86 -2.84
CA PRO A 2 12.13 -3.30 -2.89
C PRO A 2 10.77 -3.70 -3.47
N SER A 3 9.71 -2.94 -3.15
CA SER A 3 8.35 -3.22 -3.62
C SER A 3 7.96 -2.65 -4.98
N GLU A 4 8.91 -2.12 -5.74
CA GLU A 4 8.65 -1.59 -7.08
C GLU A 4 8.18 -2.68 -8.05
N LEU A 5 7.26 -2.32 -8.94
CA LEU A 5 6.71 -3.18 -9.97
C LEU A 5 7.05 -2.65 -11.36
N ASP A 6 7.79 -3.45 -12.12
CA ASP A 6 8.11 -3.22 -13.53
C ASP A 6 7.17 -3.97 -14.50
N ASP A 7 6.07 -4.51 -13.98
CA ASP A 7 5.10 -5.32 -14.71
C ASP A 7 3.82 -4.55 -15.07
N ALA A 8 2.84 -5.26 -15.65
CA ALA A 8 1.54 -4.69 -15.99
C ALA A 8 0.79 -4.13 -14.76
N THR A 9 0.99 -4.69 -13.58
CA THR A 9 0.34 -4.22 -12.35
C THR A 9 0.90 -2.87 -11.95
N GLY A 10 2.23 -2.70 -11.97
CA GLY A 10 2.87 -1.41 -11.73
C GLY A 10 2.34 -0.31 -12.67
N LYS A 11 2.10 -0.66 -13.94
CA LYS A 11 1.50 0.26 -14.91
C LYS A 11 0.04 0.61 -14.59
N ILE A 12 -0.79 -0.36 -14.18
CA ILE A 12 -2.17 -0.11 -13.76
C ILE A 12 -2.20 0.87 -12.57
N LEU A 13 -1.38 0.61 -11.54
CA LEU A 13 -1.29 1.49 -10.36
C LEU A 13 -0.87 2.92 -10.73
N GLN A 14 0.10 3.04 -11.65
CA GLN A 14 0.56 4.34 -12.13
C GLN A 14 -0.53 5.11 -12.89
N ASP A 15 -1.23 4.43 -13.81
CA ASP A 15 -2.24 5.04 -14.67
C ASP A 15 -3.50 5.43 -13.84
N GLU A 16 -4.05 4.52 -13.03
CA GLU A 16 -5.21 4.80 -12.17
C GLU A 16 -4.90 5.84 -11.08
N GLY A 17 -3.70 5.77 -10.49
CA GLY A 17 -3.23 6.70 -9.46
C GLY A 17 -2.82 8.07 -10.00
N LYS A 18 -2.77 8.26 -11.33
CA LYS A 18 -2.23 9.44 -12.01
C LYS A 18 -0.84 9.82 -11.50
N GLU A 19 0.03 8.82 -11.36
CA GLU A 19 1.36 8.96 -10.76
C GLU A 19 2.39 9.54 -11.73
N PHE A 20 2.15 10.78 -12.14
CA PHE A 20 3.01 11.54 -13.05
C PHE A 20 3.39 12.89 -12.42
N GLY A 21 4.61 13.35 -12.71
CA GLY A 21 5.03 14.69 -12.32
C GLY A 21 4.15 15.76 -12.96
N THR A 22 3.62 16.69 -12.16
CA THR A 22 2.65 17.71 -12.63
C THR A 22 3.21 18.66 -13.68
N VAL A 23 4.53 18.93 -13.66
CA VAL A 23 5.19 19.84 -14.61
C VAL A 23 5.77 19.07 -15.79
N THR A 24 6.53 18.01 -15.51
CA THR A 24 7.31 17.29 -16.52
C THR A 24 6.56 16.15 -17.18
N GLY A 25 5.44 15.69 -16.60
CA GLY A 25 4.76 14.47 -17.01
C GLY A 25 5.55 13.20 -16.76
N ARG A 26 6.70 13.27 -16.06
CA ARG A 26 7.56 12.09 -15.85
C ARG A 26 6.82 11.05 -14.99
N PRO A 27 6.76 9.77 -15.42
CA PRO A 27 6.15 8.70 -14.62
C PRO A 27 6.90 8.51 -13.31
N ARG A 28 6.16 8.27 -12.23
CA ARG A 28 6.71 7.84 -10.93
C ARG A 28 6.73 6.32 -10.85
N ARG A 29 7.73 5.80 -10.14
CA ARG A 29 7.84 4.37 -9.83
C ARG A 29 6.68 3.99 -8.91
N CYS A 30 6.01 2.89 -9.20
CA CYS A 30 4.87 2.38 -8.42
C CYS A 30 5.19 0.99 -7.89
N GLY A 31 4.58 0.65 -6.76
CA GLY A 31 4.83 -0.59 -6.06
C GLY A 31 3.68 -0.95 -5.13
N TRP A 32 3.75 -2.15 -4.55
CA TRP A 32 2.80 -2.56 -3.53
C TRP A 32 3.00 -1.79 -2.22
N PHE A 33 1.96 -1.77 -1.39
CA PHE A 33 2.04 -1.20 -0.05
C PHE A 33 3.05 -1.98 0.80
N ASP A 34 3.96 -1.27 1.46
CA ASP A 34 5.01 -1.85 2.29
C ASP A 34 4.68 -1.60 3.76
N ALA A 35 4.09 -2.59 4.42
CA ALA A 35 3.61 -2.45 5.79
C ALA A 35 4.76 -2.44 6.80
N ASP A 36 5.88 -3.13 6.52
CA ASP A 36 7.04 -3.15 7.41
C ASP A 36 7.71 -1.75 7.48
N LEU A 37 7.93 -1.13 6.32
CA LEU A 37 8.38 0.27 6.22
C LEU A 37 7.45 1.24 6.96
N VAL A 38 6.14 1.08 6.77
CA VAL A 38 5.14 1.97 7.38
C VAL A 38 5.05 1.74 8.89
N SER A 39 5.12 0.50 9.38
CA SER A 39 5.16 0.17 10.82
C SER A 39 6.37 0.82 11.48
N PHE A 40 7.55 0.68 10.87
CA PHE A 40 8.76 1.37 11.34
C PHE A 40 8.57 2.88 11.38
N THR A 41 8.01 3.47 10.33
CA THR A 41 7.77 4.92 10.23
C THR A 41 6.79 5.42 11.29
N ALA A 42 5.70 4.67 11.53
CA ALA A 42 4.70 4.99 12.55
C ALA A 42 5.31 4.95 13.95
N LYS A 43 6.06 3.90 14.28
CA LYS A 43 6.78 3.75 15.55
C LYS A 43 7.82 4.85 15.76
N LEU A 44 8.59 5.19 14.73
CA LEU A 44 9.62 6.22 14.78
C LEU A 44 9.04 7.62 15.06
N ASN A 45 7.88 7.94 14.47
CA ASN A 45 7.25 9.26 14.61
C ASN A 45 6.21 9.34 15.73
N GLY A 46 5.85 8.20 16.35
CA GLY A 46 4.79 8.13 17.35
C GLY A 46 3.40 8.41 16.77
N PHE A 47 3.12 7.97 15.55
CA PHE A 47 1.79 8.11 14.96
C PHE A 47 0.78 7.27 15.72
N THR A 48 -0.35 7.88 16.07
CA THR A 48 -1.49 7.19 16.69
C THR A 48 -2.51 6.73 15.65
N GLU A 49 -2.54 7.39 14.50
CA GLU A 49 -3.49 7.14 13.43
C GLU A 49 -2.86 7.35 12.05
N ILE A 50 -3.42 6.70 11.02
CA ILE A 50 -2.98 6.77 9.63
C ILE A 50 -4.15 7.19 8.74
N ALA A 51 -3.84 8.03 7.76
CA ALA A 51 -4.72 8.28 6.62
C ALA A 51 -4.29 7.40 5.44
N LEU A 52 -5.07 6.37 5.12
CA LEU A 52 -4.85 5.52 3.97
C LEU A 52 -5.51 6.15 2.74
N THR A 53 -4.71 6.58 1.78
CA THR A 53 -5.21 7.30 0.61
C THR A 53 -5.17 6.46 -0.66
N LYS A 54 -5.99 6.85 -1.63
CA LYS A 54 -6.06 6.25 -2.97
C LYS A 54 -6.46 4.77 -2.96
N LEU A 55 -7.37 4.37 -2.08
CA LEU A 55 -7.89 3.00 -2.06
C LEU A 55 -8.54 2.65 -3.42
N ASP A 56 -9.16 3.62 -4.08
CA ASP A 56 -9.82 3.48 -5.39
C ASP A 56 -8.88 3.06 -6.53
N VAL A 57 -7.57 3.27 -6.38
CA VAL A 57 -6.56 2.82 -7.37
C VAL A 57 -6.48 1.30 -7.44
N LEU A 58 -6.91 0.60 -6.40
CA LEU A 58 -6.89 -0.86 -6.31
C LEU A 58 -8.20 -1.53 -6.77
N ASP A 59 -9.22 -0.74 -7.14
CA ASP A 59 -10.58 -1.19 -7.47
C ASP A 59 -10.64 -2.26 -8.56
N THR A 60 -9.69 -2.23 -9.49
CA THR A 60 -9.70 -3.08 -10.69
C THR A 60 -8.81 -4.32 -10.57
N LEU A 61 -8.20 -4.54 -9.41
CA LEU A 61 -7.26 -5.63 -9.20
C LEU A 61 -7.97 -6.86 -8.62
N PRO A 62 -7.73 -8.07 -9.16
CA PRO A 62 -8.30 -9.30 -8.63
C PRO A 62 -7.54 -9.80 -7.39
N LYS A 63 -6.26 -9.44 -7.28
CA LYS A 63 -5.35 -9.80 -6.18
C LYS A 63 -4.52 -8.59 -5.83
N ILE A 64 -4.28 -8.38 -4.55
CA ILE A 64 -3.50 -7.27 -4.01
C ILE A 64 -2.45 -7.83 -3.07
N LYS A 65 -1.23 -7.32 -3.16
CA LYS A 65 -0.13 -7.74 -2.28
C LYS A 65 0.25 -6.65 -1.29
N ILE A 66 0.66 -7.07 -0.09
CA ILE A 66 1.20 -6.20 0.96
C ILE A 66 2.56 -6.75 1.37
N GLY A 67 3.59 -5.90 1.31
CA GLY A 67 4.94 -6.22 1.77
C GLY A 67 4.96 -6.30 3.29
N VAL A 68 5.48 -7.41 3.83
CA VAL A 68 5.48 -7.68 5.29
C VAL A 68 6.89 -7.84 5.88
N GLY A 69 7.92 -7.64 5.05
CA GLY A 69 9.32 -7.79 5.42
C GLY A 69 10.14 -8.10 4.17
N TYR A 70 11.38 -8.52 4.36
CA TYR A 70 12.30 -8.72 3.25
C TYR A 70 13.16 -9.97 3.41
N HIS A 71 13.52 -10.59 2.29
CA HIS A 71 14.50 -11.67 2.20
C HIS A 71 15.72 -11.25 1.39
N PRO A 72 16.94 -11.71 1.74
CA PRO A 72 18.08 -11.58 0.84
C PRO A 72 17.78 -12.33 -0.47
N HIS A 73 18.16 -11.76 -1.61
CA HIS A 73 17.89 -12.38 -2.91
C HIS A 73 18.34 -13.84 -2.97
N GLY A 74 17.41 -14.72 -3.32
CA GLY A 74 17.68 -16.15 -3.52
C GLY A 74 18.01 -16.91 -2.24
N GLN A 75 17.68 -16.36 -1.06
CA GLN A 75 17.84 -17.04 0.23
C GLN A 75 16.53 -17.00 1.02
N GLU A 76 16.01 -18.19 1.32
CA GLU A 76 14.95 -18.35 2.31
C GLU A 76 15.55 -18.30 3.73
N GLY A 77 14.81 -17.72 4.67
CA GLY A 77 15.28 -17.58 6.05
C GLY A 77 14.34 -16.73 6.89
N ASN A 78 14.84 -16.21 8.01
CA ASN A 78 14.08 -15.24 8.79
C ASN A 78 13.84 -13.97 7.96
N LEU A 79 12.65 -13.39 8.11
CA LEU A 79 12.37 -12.07 7.55
C LEU A 79 13.30 -11.06 8.19
N ALA A 80 13.96 -10.28 7.33
CA ALA A 80 14.63 -9.07 7.74
C ALA A 80 13.64 -7.91 7.67
N HIS A 81 13.85 -6.92 8.52
CA HIS A 81 13.00 -5.75 8.63
C HIS A 81 13.69 -4.49 8.12
N TYR A 82 12.90 -3.50 7.70
CA TYR A 82 13.36 -2.24 7.09
C TYR A 82 14.39 -1.51 7.96
N TRP A 83 14.23 -1.59 9.28
CA TRP A 83 15.08 -0.91 10.26
C TRP A 83 16.47 -1.55 10.41
N GLU A 84 16.71 -2.74 9.86
CA GLU A 84 17.98 -3.46 9.99
C GLU A 84 19.07 -2.94 9.05
N GLY A 85 18.74 -2.09 8.08
CA GLY A 85 19.68 -1.68 7.05
C GLY A 85 19.49 -0.27 6.49
N ASP A 86 20.38 0.06 5.56
CA ASP A 86 20.32 1.30 4.77
C ASP A 86 19.83 1.02 3.34
N ALA A 87 19.83 2.06 2.49
CA ALA A 87 19.40 1.94 1.11
C ALA A 87 20.21 0.89 0.29
N ARG A 88 21.52 0.74 0.55
CA ARG A 88 22.37 -0.24 -0.17
C ARG A 88 22.14 -1.66 0.31
N TRP A 89 21.77 -1.80 1.58
CA TRP A 89 21.32 -3.06 2.13
C TRP A 89 20.02 -3.49 1.45
N LEU A 90 19.01 -2.63 1.37
CA LEU A 90 17.72 -2.92 0.71
C LEU A 90 17.83 -3.29 -0.78
N GLU A 91 18.87 -2.84 -1.49
CA GLU A 91 19.12 -3.24 -2.89
C GLU A 91 19.42 -4.73 -3.07
N LYS A 92 19.77 -5.44 -1.98
CA LYS A 92 20.10 -6.87 -2.01
C LYS A 92 18.94 -7.75 -1.55
N TYR A 93 17.80 -7.13 -1.28
CA TYR A 93 16.65 -7.77 -0.67
C TYR A 93 15.42 -7.65 -1.55
N GLU A 94 14.60 -8.70 -1.51
CA GLU A 94 13.29 -8.76 -2.13
C GLU A 94 12.19 -8.73 -1.05
N PRO A 95 11.09 -8.03 -1.30
CA PRO A 95 9.97 -7.98 -0.37
C PRO A 95 9.25 -9.32 -0.30
N GLU A 96 8.95 -9.75 0.92
CA GLU A 96 8.00 -10.83 1.17
C GLU A 96 6.59 -10.26 1.15
N TYR A 97 5.70 -10.94 0.44
CA TYR A 97 4.32 -10.49 0.27
C TYR A 97 3.33 -11.45 0.88
N ILE A 98 2.33 -10.90 1.57
CA ILE A 98 1.04 -11.58 1.69
C ILE A 98 0.14 -11.17 0.52
N GLU A 99 -0.73 -12.07 0.12
CA GLU A 99 -1.71 -11.82 -0.95
C GLU A 99 -3.13 -11.82 -0.38
N LEU A 100 -3.92 -10.85 -0.80
CA LEU A 100 -5.34 -10.71 -0.48
C LEU A 100 -6.16 -10.70 -1.77
N ASP A 101 -7.40 -11.17 -1.67
CA ASP A 101 -8.37 -10.98 -2.75
C ASP A 101 -8.69 -9.50 -2.92
N GLY A 102 -8.63 -9.03 -4.17
CA GLY A 102 -9.13 -7.71 -4.51
C GLY A 102 -10.66 -7.71 -4.64
N TRP A 103 -11.25 -6.52 -4.79
CA TRP A 103 -12.70 -6.35 -4.80
C TRP A 103 -13.32 -6.18 -6.18
N MET A 104 -12.53 -5.90 -7.24
CA MET A 104 -13.02 -5.80 -8.63
C MET A 104 -14.29 -4.92 -8.78
N GLN A 105 -14.39 -3.86 -7.98
CA GLN A 105 -15.59 -3.02 -7.85
C GLN A 105 -15.19 -1.58 -7.54
N SER A 106 -15.92 -0.61 -8.10
CA SER A 106 -15.69 0.80 -7.81
C SER A 106 -16.01 1.15 -6.35
N THR A 107 -15.10 1.88 -5.69
CA THR A 107 -15.28 2.46 -4.35
C THR A 107 -15.53 3.97 -4.37
N LYS A 108 -15.45 4.61 -5.54
CA LYS A 108 -15.43 6.08 -5.72
C LYS A 108 -16.59 6.85 -5.08
N ASP A 109 -17.77 6.24 -4.99
CA ASP A 109 -18.98 6.86 -4.44
C ASP A 109 -19.26 6.48 -2.98
N VAL A 110 -18.42 5.62 -2.38
CA VAL A 110 -18.59 5.17 -1.00
C VAL A 110 -18.20 6.29 -0.02
N ARG A 111 -19.03 6.51 1.00
CA ARG A 111 -18.84 7.57 2.01
C ARG A 111 -18.86 7.07 3.45
N GLN A 112 -19.04 5.77 3.65
CA GLN A 112 -19.08 5.11 4.95
C GLN A 112 -18.26 3.82 4.85
N PHE A 113 -17.48 3.52 5.88
CA PHE A 113 -16.54 2.40 5.85
C PHE A 113 -17.26 1.05 5.69
N ASP A 114 -18.36 0.85 6.40
CA ASP A 114 -19.21 -0.34 6.35
C ASP A 114 -19.88 -0.58 4.99
N ARG A 115 -19.88 0.42 4.10
CA ARG A 115 -20.38 0.35 2.72
C ARG A 115 -19.31 0.01 1.69
N LEU A 116 -18.03 -0.05 2.08
CA LEU A 116 -16.97 -0.53 1.20
C LEU A 116 -17.21 -2.03 0.89
N PRO A 117 -16.73 -2.53 -0.27
CA PRO A 117 -16.67 -3.97 -0.51
C PRO A 117 -15.97 -4.68 0.65
N PHE A 118 -16.42 -5.90 0.98
CA PHE A 118 -15.88 -6.66 2.10
C PHE A 118 -14.35 -6.83 2.01
N GLN A 119 -13.83 -7.13 0.82
CA GLN A 119 -12.39 -7.27 0.60
C GLN A 119 -11.63 -5.94 0.77
N ALA A 120 -12.25 -4.80 0.45
CA ALA A 120 -11.65 -3.49 0.70
C ALA A 120 -11.57 -3.18 2.20
N GLN A 121 -12.62 -3.50 2.97
CA GLN A 121 -12.58 -3.39 4.43
C GLN A 121 -11.51 -4.31 5.03
N ALA A 122 -11.44 -5.57 4.55
CA ALA A 122 -10.43 -6.53 4.97
C ALA A 122 -9.00 -6.06 4.66
N TYR A 123 -8.79 -5.40 3.52
CA TYR A 123 -7.50 -4.79 3.18
C TYR A 123 -7.10 -3.70 4.17
N VAL A 124 -8.03 -2.80 4.54
CA VAL A 124 -7.76 -1.75 5.53
C VAL A 124 -7.43 -2.35 6.91
N HIS A 125 -8.25 -3.28 7.40
CA HIS A 125 -7.99 -3.94 8.68
C HIS A 125 -6.67 -4.71 8.67
N ARG A 126 -6.32 -5.34 7.55
CA ARG A 126 -5.04 -6.03 7.44
C ARG A 126 -3.85 -5.06 7.52
N ILE A 127 -3.99 -3.85 6.96
CA ILE A 127 -2.98 -2.79 7.13
C ILE A 127 -2.89 -2.38 8.60
N GLU A 128 -4.01 -2.16 9.30
CA GLU A 128 -4.02 -1.81 10.72
C GLU A 128 -3.29 -2.84 11.58
N GLU A 129 -3.57 -4.13 11.34
CA GLU A 129 -2.92 -5.25 12.01
C GLU A 129 -1.41 -5.28 11.77
N LEU A 130 -0.97 -5.14 10.52
CA LEU A 130 0.45 -5.23 10.14
C LEU A 130 1.24 -4.02 10.60
N VAL A 131 0.65 -2.84 10.54
CA VAL A 131 1.30 -1.59 10.92
C VAL A 131 1.26 -1.37 12.44
N GLU A 132 0.29 -2.00 13.12
CA GLU A 132 -0.04 -1.79 14.54
C GLU A 132 -0.44 -0.34 14.82
N THR A 133 -1.19 0.27 13.90
CA THR A 133 -1.68 1.65 14.00
C THR A 133 -3.03 1.78 13.33
N THR A 134 -3.98 2.45 13.99
CA THR A 134 -5.36 2.63 13.50
C THR A 134 -5.38 3.44 12.21
N VAL A 135 -6.19 3.02 11.25
CA VAL A 135 -6.51 3.82 10.06
C VAL A 135 -7.78 4.59 10.38
N SER A 136 -7.68 5.90 10.59
CA SER A 136 -8.83 6.78 10.91
C SER A 136 -9.44 7.48 9.70
N ILE A 137 -8.71 7.47 8.57
CA ILE A 137 -9.13 8.12 7.32
C ILE A 137 -8.83 7.18 6.15
N VAL A 138 -9.82 7.01 5.28
CA VAL A 138 -9.68 6.28 4.01
C VAL A 138 -10.13 7.19 2.85
N SER A 139 -9.29 7.38 1.83
CA SER A 139 -9.71 8.12 0.62
C SER A 139 -9.98 7.18 -0.56
N VAL A 140 -11.10 7.41 -1.25
CA VAL A 140 -11.59 6.66 -2.42
C VAL A 140 -11.70 7.55 -3.66
N GLY A 141 -10.97 8.66 -3.68
CA GLY A 141 -10.86 9.54 -4.83
C GLY A 141 -10.10 10.83 -4.52
N PRO A 142 -9.91 11.69 -5.53
CA PRO A 142 -9.15 12.95 -5.39
C PRO A 142 -9.98 14.09 -4.77
N GLU A 143 -11.31 13.98 -4.81
CA GLU A 143 -12.20 15.02 -4.31
C GLU A 143 -12.24 15.05 -2.78
N ARG A 144 -12.40 16.23 -2.18
CA ARG A 144 -12.42 16.38 -0.71
C ARG A 144 -13.52 15.55 -0.03
N ASN A 145 -14.65 15.35 -0.71
CA ASN A 145 -15.76 14.56 -0.21
C ASN A 145 -15.59 13.05 -0.44
N ALA A 146 -14.55 12.61 -1.17
CA ALA A 146 -14.20 11.20 -1.37
C ALA A 146 -13.30 10.67 -0.24
N THR A 147 -13.53 11.16 0.98
CA THR A 147 -12.81 10.79 2.20
C THR A 147 -13.79 10.24 3.21
N ILE A 148 -13.50 9.05 3.73
CA ILE A 148 -14.26 8.31 4.73
C ILE A 148 -13.53 8.45 6.07
N VAL A 149 -14.26 8.79 7.12
CA VAL A 149 -13.79 8.71 8.51
C VAL A 149 -14.27 7.37 9.06
N THR A 150 -13.37 6.60 9.64
CA THR A 150 -13.60 5.23 10.14
C THR A 150 -13.90 5.19 11.63
#